data_AF-A0A4R4WS42-F1
#
_entry.id   AF-A0A4R4WS42-F1
#
_cell.length_a   1.000
_cell.length_b   1.000
_cell.length_c   1.000
_cell.angle_alpha   90.00
_cell.angle_beta   90.00
_cell.angle_gamma   90.00
#
_symmetry.space_group_name_H-M   'P 1'
#
loop_
_entity.id
_entity.type
_entity.pdbx_description
1 polymer ?
#
loop_
_entity_poly.entity_id
_entity_poly.type
_entity_poly.pdbx_seq_one_letter_code
_entity_poly.pdbx_strand_id
1 'polypeptide(L)'
;MRNRCWAGLGRPGRSALDQVRLFLATLVADASGLDEVRANVARLAEVDPETVERGARALDDLLAAPPADGTLAWLVAWDANTVLDDDTSDTVAAQWLRELAEVLREVLAHVPGLSNKNV
;
A
#
# COMPACT_ATOMS: atom_id res chain seq x y z
N MET A 1 -10.71 14.82 -13.95
CA MET A 1 -10.32 13.63 -14.72
C MET A 1 -8.81 13.66 -14.95
N ARG A 2 -8.02 12.86 -14.23
CA ARG A 2 -6.58 12.69 -14.49
C ARG A 2 -6.31 11.21 -14.70
N ASN A 3 -5.79 10.90 -15.88
CA ASN A 3 -5.41 9.57 -16.33
C ASN A 3 -4.31 9.01 -15.42
N ARG A 4 -4.69 8.16 -14.45
CA ARG A 4 -3.73 7.44 -13.60
C ARG A 4 -3.23 6.22 -14.37
N CYS A 5 -1.97 6.27 -14.81
CA CYS A 5 -1.32 5.19 -15.52
C CYS A 5 -1.01 4.01 -14.57
N TRP A 6 -1.99 3.13 -14.36
CA TRP A 6 -1.87 1.87 -13.58
C TRP A 6 -0.85 0.88 -14.16
N ALA A 7 -0.41 1.09 -15.41
CA ALA A 7 0.51 0.23 -16.15
C ALA A 7 1.95 0.14 -15.57
N GLY A 8 2.25 0.83 -14.48
CA GLY A 8 3.60 0.93 -13.93
C GLY A 8 3.97 -0.08 -12.84
N LEU A 9 3.01 -0.68 -12.15
CA LEU A 9 3.24 -1.51 -10.95
C LEU A 9 3.80 -2.92 -11.25
N GLY A 10 4.08 -3.25 -12.51
CA GLY A 10 4.56 -4.57 -12.96
C GLY A 10 5.83 -4.56 -13.82
N ARG A 11 6.60 -3.46 -13.85
CA ARG A 11 7.85 -3.46 -14.63
C ARG A 11 8.90 -4.38 -13.97
N PRO A 12 9.51 -5.35 -14.68
CA PRO A 12 10.61 -6.14 -14.15
C PRO A 12 11.77 -5.22 -13.76
N GLY A 13 12.21 -5.30 -12.49
CA GLY A 13 13.36 -4.57 -11.96
C GLY A 13 13.11 -3.51 -10.89
N ARG A 14 11.86 -3.29 -10.41
CA ARG A 14 11.61 -2.41 -9.26
C ARG A 14 11.71 -3.14 -7.93
N SER A 15 12.44 -2.54 -6.99
CA SER A 15 12.54 -3.04 -5.60
C SER A 15 11.17 -2.99 -4.91
N ALA A 16 10.99 -3.75 -3.82
CA ALA A 16 9.79 -3.68 -2.98
C ALA A 16 9.52 -2.23 -2.53
N LEU A 17 10.59 -1.50 -2.17
CA LEU A 17 10.54 -0.09 -1.83
C LEU A 17 9.93 0.77 -2.95
N ASP A 18 10.37 0.62 -4.21
CA ASP A 18 9.85 1.41 -5.33
C ASP A 18 8.38 1.09 -5.66
N GLN A 19 7.96 -0.15 -5.42
CA GLN A 19 6.56 -0.56 -5.58
C GLN A 19 5.67 0.07 -4.51
N VAL A 20 6.13 0.04 -3.24
CA VAL A 20 5.43 0.69 -2.14
C VAL A 20 5.34 2.21 -2.37
N ARG A 21 6.42 2.87 -2.77
CA ARG A 21 6.39 4.32 -3.07
C ARG A 21 5.37 4.67 -4.13
N LEU A 22 5.31 3.92 -5.22
CA LEU A 22 4.32 4.17 -6.26
C LEU A 22 2.89 3.95 -5.72
N PHE A 23 2.68 2.88 -4.94
CA PHE A 23 1.38 2.56 -4.37
C PHE A 23 0.89 3.68 -3.44
N LEU A 24 1.74 4.13 -2.52
CA LEU A 24 1.42 5.21 -1.58
C LEU A 24 1.10 6.51 -2.32
N ALA A 25 1.96 6.90 -3.26
CA ALA A 25 1.76 8.12 -4.03
C ALA A 25 0.49 8.13 -4.90
N THR A 26 -0.06 6.96 -5.26
CA THR A 26 -1.21 6.87 -6.16
C THR A 26 -2.55 6.60 -5.48
N LEU A 27 -2.54 5.93 -4.33
CA LEU A 27 -3.76 5.48 -3.65
C LEU A 27 -3.91 5.99 -2.22
N VAL A 28 -2.83 6.49 -1.62
CA VAL A 28 -2.81 6.90 -0.22
C VAL A 28 -2.56 8.40 -0.06
N ALA A 29 -1.66 8.99 -0.85
CA ALA A 29 -1.23 10.38 -0.67
C ALA A 29 -2.35 11.43 -0.74
N ASP A 30 -3.43 11.15 -1.47
CA ASP A 30 -4.60 12.02 -1.59
C ASP A 30 -5.72 11.68 -0.58
N ALA A 31 -5.54 10.63 0.23
CA ALA A 31 -6.55 10.17 1.19
C ALA A 31 -6.38 10.85 2.56
N SER A 32 -7.49 11.12 3.22
CA SER A 32 -7.54 11.78 4.53
C SER A 32 -7.28 10.80 5.70
N GLY A 33 -7.16 9.50 5.41
CA GLY A 33 -6.94 8.45 6.41
C GLY A 33 -7.21 7.04 5.86
N LEU A 34 -6.96 6.02 6.69
CA LEU A 34 -7.06 4.61 6.30
C LEU A 34 -8.47 4.18 5.88
N ASP A 35 -9.54 4.78 6.43
CA ASP A 35 -10.91 4.48 6.01
C ASP A 35 -11.20 4.92 4.56
N GLU A 36 -10.69 6.10 4.16
CA GLU A 36 -10.80 6.56 2.78
C GLU A 36 -9.93 5.70 1.85
N VAL A 37 -8.75 5.30 2.31
CA VAL A 37 -7.91 4.33 1.58
C VAL A 37 -8.66 3.01 1.39
N ARG A 38 -9.29 2.46 2.44
CA ARG A 38 -10.09 1.23 2.37
C ARG A 38 -11.18 1.34 1.30
N ALA A 39 -11.94 2.44 1.28
CA ALA A 39 -12.99 2.65 0.27
C ALA A 39 -12.41 2.76 -1.16
N ASN A 40 -11.30 3.46 -1.32
CA ASN A 40 -10.62 3.60 -2.62
C ASN A 40 -10.07 2.28 -3.15
N VAL A 41 -9.47 1.49 -2.26
CA VAL A 41 -8.91 0.17 -2.55
C VAL A 41 -10.03 -0.82 -2.83
N ALA A 42 -11.15 -0.80 -2.10
CA ALA A 42 -12.30 -1.65 -2.37
C ALA A 42 -12.84 -1.45 -3.79
N ARG A 43 -13.06 -0.18 -4.18
CA ARG A 43 -13.47 0.17 -5.54
C ARG A 43 -12.43 -0.23 -6.60
N LEU A 44 -11.12 -0.19 -6.26
CA LEU A 44 -10.07 -0.65 -7.17
C LEU A 44 -10.07 -2.18 -7.28
N ALA A 45 -10.25 -2.90 -6.18
CA ALA A 45 -10.20 -4.35 -6.14
C ALA A 45 -11.36 -5.00 -6.91
N GLU A 46 -12.50 -4.32 -7.06
CA GLU A 46 -13.60 -4.75 -7.92
C GLU A 46 -13.21 -4.79 -9.41
N VAL A 47 -12.27 -3.94 -9.85
CA VAL A 47 -11.89 -3.80 -11.28
C VAL A 47 -10.50 -4.33 -11.59
N ASP A 48 -9.58 -4.29 -10.62
CA ASP A 48 -8.18 -4.72 -10.74
C ASP A 48 -7.66 -5.17 -9.35
N PRO A 49 -8.05 -6.39 -8.92
CA PRO A 49 -7.59 -6.94 -7.64
C PRO A 49 -6.08 -7.22 -7.62
N GLU A 50 -5.47 -7.54 -8.77
CA GLU A 50 -4.03 -7.83 -8.84
C GLU A 50 -3.17 -6.64 -8.43
N THR A 51 -3.61 -5.41 -8.73
CA THR A 51 -2.91 -4.20 -8.27
C THR A 51 -2.92 -4.09 -6.75
N VAL A 52 -4.03 -4.45 -6.10
CA VAL A 52 -4.16 -4.45 -4.64
C VAL A 52 -3.34 -5.57 -4.01
N GLU A 53 -3.35 -6.78 -4.60
CA GLU A 53 -2.51 -7.90 -4.17
C GLU A 53 -1.01 -7.57 -4.24
N ARG A 54 -0.58 -6.94 -5.34
CA ARG A 54 0.82 -6.50 -5.50
C ARG A 54 1.20 -5.46 -4.46
N GLY A 55 0.31 -4.51 -4.16
CA GLY A 55 0.53 -3.52 -3.09
C GLY A 55 0.71 -4.18 -1.72
N ALA A 56 -0.19 -5.10 -1.36
CA ALA A 56 -0.12 -5.84 -0.11
C ALA A 56 1.19 -6.64 0.00
N ARG A 57 1.57 -7.35 -1.06
CA ARG A 57 2.81 -8.13 -1.09
C ARG A 57 4.06 -7.25 -1.01
N ALA A 58 4.09 -6.11 -1.70
CA ALA A 58 5.22 -5.19 -1.64
C ALA A 58 5.40 -4.58 -0.24
N LEU A 59 4.31 -4.28 0.47
CA LEU A 59 4.34 -3.87 1.87
C LEU A 59 4.90 -4.98 2.77
N ASP A 60 4.45 -6.22 2.56
CA ASP A 60 4.94 -7.37 3.32
C ASP A 60 6.44 -7.62 3.11
N ASP A 61 6.90 -7.58 1.87
CA ASP A 61 8.32 -7.73 1.53
C ASP A 61 9.17 -6.59 2.13
N LEU A 62 8.67 -5.35 2.10
CA LEU A 62 9.33 -4.20 2.71
C LEU A 62 9.42 -4.33 4.24
N LEU A 63 8.37 -4.82 4.89
CA LEU A 63 8.32 -4.99 6.35
C LEU A 63 9.10 -6.21 6.83
N ALA A 64 9.25 -7.24 5.99
CA ALA A 64 10.06 -8.43 6.28
C ALA A 64 11.57 -8.16 6.16
N ALA A 65 11.96 -7.24 5.27
CA ALA A 65 13.34 -6.78 5.12
C ALA A 65 13.39 -5.23 5.14
N PRO A 66 13.28 -4.62 6.34
CA PRO A 66 13.23 -3.18 6.46
C PRO A 66 14.46 -2.49 5.84
N PRO A 67 14.26 -1.34 5.17
CA PRO A 67 15.35 -0.50 4.70
C PRO A 67 16.12 0.12 5.88
N ALA A 68 17.14 0.93 5.58
CA ALA A 68 17.92 1.65 6.59
C ALA A 68 17.04 2.54 7.48
N ASP A 69 17.42 2.69 8.74
CA ASP A 69 16.73 3.50 9.74
C ASP A 69 16.34 4.89 9.23
N GLY A 70 15.12 5.31 9.54
CA GLY A 70 14.49 6.56 9.13
C GLY A 70 13.82 6.52 7.75
N THR A 71 14.01 5.43 6.98
CA THR A 71 13.43 5.33 5.63
C THR A 71 11.94 5.07 5.68
N LEU A 72 11.43 4.31 6.65
CA LEU A 72 10.00 4.02 6.75
C LEU A 72 9.23 5.28 7.17
N ALA A 73 9.74 6.03 8.14
CA ALA A 73 9.19 7.31 8.56
C ALA A 73 9.15 8.31 7.39
N TRP A 74 10.24 8.42 6.63
CA TRP A 74 10.28 9.27 5.44
C TRP A 74 9.25 8.86 4.39
N LEU A 75 9.10 7.55 4.17
CA LEU A 75 8.17 7.01 3.18
C LEU A 75 6.70 7.28 3.55
N VAL A 76 6.32 7.21 4.83
CA VAL A 76 4.97 7.59 5.26
C VAL A 76 4.76 9.11 5.17
N ALA A 77 5.73 9.91 5.61
CA ALA A 77 5.61 11.37 5.59
C ALA A 77 5.51 11.94 4.17
N TRP A 78 6.35 11.46 3.25
CA TRP A 78 6.49 12.06 1.92
C TRP A 78 5.75 11.30 0.82
N ASP A 79 5.83 9.97 0.79
CA ASP A 79 5.19 9.18 -0.27
C ASP A 79 3.71 8.90 0.04
N ALA A 80 3.33 8.75 1.31
CA ALA A 80 1.93 8.64 1.74
C ALA A 80 1.30 9.97 2.15
N ASN A 81 2.06 11.08 2.16
CA ASN A 81 1.60 12.41 2.57
C ASN A 81 0.84 12.40 3.92
N THR A 82 1.29 11.54 4.84
CA THR A 82 0.63 11.28 6.12
C THR A 82 1.52 11.72 7.26
N VAL A 83 0.98 12.55 8.15
CA VAL A 83 1.68 12.99 9.37
C VAL A 83 1.35 12.01 10.49
N LEU A 84 2.37 11.39 11.06
CA LEU A 84 2.25 10.53 12.24
C LEU A 84 2.51 11.34 13.52
N ASP A 85 1.95 10.89 14.64
CA ASP A 85 2.15 11.56 15.95
C ASP A 85 3.63 11.58 16.38
N ASP A 86 4.39 10.56 15.98
CA ASP A 86 5.86 10.53 16.05
C ASP A 86 6.41 10.27 14.65
N ASP A 87 6.65 11.35 13.92
CA ASP A 87 7.06 11.40 12.51
C ASP A 87 8.53 11.04 12.28
N THR A 88 9.30 10.83 13.36
CA THR A 88 10.71 10.41 13.30
C THR A 88 10.93 8.93 13.55
N SER A 89 9.89 8.23 14.04
CA SER A 89 10.00 6.85 14.48
C SER A 89 9.62 5.86 13.38
N ASP A 90 10.63 5.15 12.88
CA ASP A 90 10.42 4.00 11.98
C ASP A 90 9.56 2.90 12.60
N THR A 91 9.49 2.81 13.94
CA THR A 91 8.60 1.85 14.61
C THR A 91 7.15 2.21 14.39
N VAL A 92 6.80 3.49 14.54
CA VAL A 92 5.44 3.99 14.33
C VAL A 92 5.09 3.92 12.84
N ALA A 93 6.02 4.27 11.96
CA ALA A 93 5.83 4.12 10.51
C ALA A 93 5.63 2.66 10.09
N ALA A 94 6.40 1.72 10.65
CA ALA A 94 6.24 0.29 10.38
C ALA A 94 4.89 -0.24 10.89
N GLN A 95 4.40 0.24 12.03
CA GLN A 95 3.06 -0.10 12.53
C GLN A 95 1.98 0.40 11.57
N TRP A 96 2.05 1.67 11.17
CA TRP A 96 1.10 2.25 10.22
C TRP A 96 1.09 1.51 8.86
N LEU A 97 2.26 1.12 8.34
CA LEU A 97 2.38 0.33 7.11
C LEU A 97 1.80 -1.08 7.26
N ARG A 98 1.89 -1.69 8.46
CA ARG A 98 1.23 -2.98 8.75
C ARG A 98 -0.29 -2.84 8.76
N GLU A 99 -0.83 -1.81 9.39
CA GLU A 99 -2.27 -1.53 9.39
C GLU A 99 -2.78 -1.31 7.97
N LEU A 100 -2.03 -0.58 7.14
CA LEU A 100 -2.35 -0.43 5.72
C LEU A 100 -2.36 -1.79 5.01
N ALA A 101 -1.33 -2.64 5.20
CA ALA A 101 -1.28 -3.96 4.59
C ALA A 101 -2.47 -4.84 5.01
N GLU A 102 -2.88 -4.76 6.28
CA GLU A 102 -4.08 -5.43 6.80
C GLU A 102 -5.35 -4.95 6.09
N VAL A 103 -5.54 -3.64 5.92
CA VAL A 103 -6.66 -3.08 5.15
C VAL A 103 -6.71 -3.64 3.72
N LEU A 104 -5.57 -3.73 3.03
CA LEU A 104 -5.54 -4.29 1.67
C LEU A 104 -5.97 -5.75 1.63
N ARG A 105 -5.48 -6.57 2.58
CA ARG A 105 -5.85 -7.99 2.68
C ARG A 105 -7.31 -8.17 3.05
N GLU A 106 -7.83 -7.38 3.98
CA GLU A 106 -9.25 -7.38 4.34
C GLU A 106 -10.11 -7.09 3.12
N VAL A 107 -9.78 -6.05 2.35
CA VAL A 107 -10.51 -5.73 1.13
C VAL A 107 -10.49 -6.90 0.14
N LEU A 108 -9.31 -7.48 -0.12
CA LEU A 108 -9.16 -8.62 -1.02
C LEU A 108 -9.98 -9.84 -0.59
N ALA A 109 -10.06 -10.12 0.72
CA ALA A 109 -10.86 -11.22 1.24
C ALA A 109 -12.37 -11.05 0.96
N HIS A 110 -12.85 -9.80 0.85
CA HIS A 110 -14.25 -9.47 0.60
C HIS A 110 -14.61 -9.33 -0.88
N VAL A 111 -13.66 -9.40 -1.82
CA VAL A 111 -13.94 -9.34 -3.26
C VAL A 111 -14.58 -10.67 -3.73
N PRO A 112 -15.85 -10.67 -4.19
CA PRO A 112 -16.51 -11.87 -4.67
C PRO A 112 -15.87 -12.34 -5.98
N GLY A 113 -15.20 -13.50 -5.94
CA GLY A 113 -14.43 -14.05 -7.07
C GLY A 113 -12.99 -14.44 -6.72
N LEU A 114 -12.41 -13.85 -5.67
CA LEU A 114 -11.14 -14.29 -5.07
C LEU A 114 -11.32 -15.28 -3.91
N SER A 115 -12.51 -15.31 -3.30
CA SER A 115 -12.88 -16.20 -2.19
C SER A 115 -13.01 -17.69 -2.56
N ASN A 116 -12.51 -18.15 -3.71
CA ASN A 116 -12.50 -19.58 -4.03
C ASN A 116 -11.33 -20.01 -4.93
N LYS A 117 -10.13 -20.10 -4.33
CA LYS A 117 -9.09 -21.06 -4.75
C LYS A 117 -8.51 -21.71 -3.51
N ASN A 118 -9.30 -22.59 -2.90
CA ASN A 118 -8.85 -23.45 -1.82
C ASN A 118 -8.71 -24.88 -2.39
N VAL A 119 -7.51 -25.24 -2.86
CA VAL A 119 -6.97 -26.62 -2.85
C VAL A 119 -5.45 -26.55 -2.75
#